data_AF-A0A537TC78-F1
#
_entry.id   AF-A0A537TC78-F1
#
_cell.length_a   1.000
_cell.length_b   1.000
_cell.length_c   1.000
_cell.angle_alpha   90.00
_cell.angle_beta   90.00
_cell.angle_gamma   90.00
#
_symmetry.space_group_name_H-M   'P 1'
#
loop_
_entity.id
_entity.type
_entity.pdbx_description
1 polymer ?
#
loop_
_entity_poly.entity_id
_entity_poly.type
_entity_poly.pdbx_seq_one_letter_code
_entity_poly.pdbx_strand_id
1 'polypeptide(L)'
;MHVRSLIIVLLLAPLVLSACEEKVSQGEKGDSGPPGPAGPAGPPGPPGPSGTVIRFVEGECRQACTVACEANERILNSYAINPGGTFVFEEENRATFRPQRQGVTVKVMLACASK
;
A
#
# COMPACT_ATOMS: atom_id res chain seq x y z
N MET A 1 -48.99 -78.45 -49.74
CA MET A 1 -47.99 -78.28 -48.66
C MET A 1 -47.41 -76.85 -48.60
N HIS A 2 -48.17 -75.86 -49.07
CA HIS A 2 -47.70 -74.49 -49.34
C HIS A 2 -48.29 -73.42 -48.41
N VAL A 3 -49.12 -73.81 -47.43
CA VAL A 3 -49.72 -72.91 -46.43
C VAL A 3 -48.82 -72.75 -45.20
N ARG A 4 -48.12 -73.83 -44.79
CA ARG A 4 -47.21 -73.81 -43.63
C ARG A 4 -45.97 -72.94 -43.85
N SER A 5 -45.42 -72.91 -45.07
CA SER A 5 -44.25 -72.07 -45.39
C SER A 5 -44.60 -70.58 -45.48
N LEU A 6 -45.81 -70.24 -45.93
CA LEU A 6 -46.29 -68.85 -45.97
C LEU A 6 -46.54 -68.30 -44.56
N ILE A 7 -47.06 -69.14 -43.64
CA ILE A 7 -47.29 -68.80 -42.24
C ILE A 7 -45.97 -68.49 -41.51
N ILE A 8 -44.88 -69.21 -41.82
CA ILE A 8 -43.56 -68.98 -41.21
C ILE A 8 -42.95 -67.63 -41.65
N VAL A 9 -43.11 -67.24 -42.92
CA VAL A 9 -42.63 -65.94 -43.42
C VAL A 9 -43.49 -64.78 -42.88
N LEU A 10 -44.81 -64.98 -42.74
CA LEU A 10 -45.72 -63.98 -42.19
C LEU A 10 -45.53 -63.76 -40.68
N LEU A 11 -45.14 -64.80 -39.93
CA LEU A 11 -44.84 -64.72 -38.50
C LEU A 11 -43.43 -64.19 -38.18
N LEU A 12 -42.49 -64.25 -39.12
CA LEU A 12 -41.13 -63.69 -38.99
C LEU A 12 -41.03 -62.23 -39.47
N ALA A 13 -41.99 -61.75 -40.26
CA ALA A 13 -42.01 -60.38 -40.78
C ALA A 13 -42.16 -59.25 -39.73
N PRO A 14 -42.85 -59.40 -38.58
CA PRO A 14 -42.93 -58.30 -37.62
C PRO A 14 -41.67 -58.15 -36.75
N LEU A 15 -40.70 -59.06 -36.82
CA LEU A 15 -39.50 -59.04 -35.97
C LEU A 15 -38.40 -58.04 -36.42
N VAL A 16 -38.56 -57.36 -37.58
CA VAL A 16 -37.51 -56.50 -38.15
C VAL A 16 -37.75 -54.99 -38.02
N LEU A 17 -38.87 -54.52 -37.48
CA LEU A 17 -39.20 -53.07 -37.47
C LEU A 17 -39.21 -52.37 -36.10
N SER A 18 -38.89 -53.05 -34.98
CA SER A 18 -38.94 -52.41 -33.64
C SER A 18 -37.59 -51.93 -33.11
N ALA A 19 -36.48 -52.10 -33.83
CA ALA A 19 -35.16 -51.72 -33.36
C ALA A 19 -34.72 -50.34 -33.89
N CYS A 20 -35.48 -49.29 -33.56
CA CYS A 20 -35.03 -47.90 -33.69
C CYS A 20 -35.58 -47.08 -32.51
N GLU A 21 -35.33 -47.54 -31.28
CA GLU A 21 -35.26 -46.62 -30.16
C GLU A 21 -33.89 -45.98 -30.18
N GLU A 22 -33.74 -44.99 -31.07
CA GLU A 22 -32.62 -44.06 -31.06
C GLU A 22 -32.79 -43.20 -29.80
N LYS A 23 -32.40 -43.78 -28.66
CA LYS A 23 -32.21 -43.07 -27.41
C LYS A 23 -31.08 -42.10 -27.68
N VAL A 24 -31.41 -40.92 -28.19
CA VAL A 24 -30.53 -39.77 -28.25
C VAL A 24 -30.26 -39.43 -26.78
N SER A 25 -29.28 -40.12 -26.21
CA SER A 25 -28.63 -39.69 -24.98
C SER A 25 -28.07 -38.33 -25.30
N GLN A 26 -28.76 -37.28 -24.83
CA GLN A 26 -28.21 -35.95 -24.78
C GLN A 26 -26.83 -36.09 -24.16
N GLY A 27 -25.78 -35.96 -24.98
CA GLY A 27 -24.41 -36.18 -24.54
C GLY A 27 -24.19 -35.34 -23.29
N GLU A 28 -23.62 -35.95 -22.25
CA GLU A 28 -23.35 -35.26 -21.00
C GLU A 28 -22.60 -33.97 -21.33
N LYS A 29 -23.09 -32.85 -20.80
CA LYS A 29 -22.46 -31.55 -21.00
C LYS A 29 -21.02 -31.69 -20.50
N GLY A 30 -20.05 -31.55 -21.40
CA GLY A 30 -18.64 -31.68 -21.06
C GLY A 30 -18.29 -30.81 -19.86
N ASP A 31 -17.39 -31.32 -19.01
CA ASP A 31 -16.95 -30.62 -17.81
C ASP A 31 -16.47 -29.20 -18.13
N SER A 32 -16.63 -28.31 -17.16
CA SER A 32 -16.10 -26.95 -17.28
C SER A 32 -14.57 -27.02 -17.39
N GLY A 33 -14.02 -26.24 -18.31
CA GLY A 33 -12.56 -26.15 -18.46
C GLY A 33 -11.88 -25.66 -17.17
N PRO A 34 -10.56 -25.90 -17.04
CA PRO A 34 -9.81 -25.44 -15.88
C PRO A 34 -9.85 -23.90 -15.79
N PRO A 35 -9.69 -23.33 -14.57
CA PRO A 35 -9.51 -21.89 -14.41
C PRO A 35 -8.39 -21.35 -15.29
N GLY A 36 -8.57 -20.13 -15.81
CA GLY A 36 -7.52 -19.45 -16.56
C GLY A 36 -6.28 -19.15 -15.71
N PRO A 37 -5.14 -18.82 -16.33
CA PRO A 37 -3.94 -18.42 -15.61
C PRO A 37 -4.18 -17.15 -14.79
N ALA A 38 -3.39 -16.96 -13.74
CA ALA A 38 -3.38 -15.71 -12.99
C ALA A 38 -3.05 -14.53 -13.93
N GLY A 39 -3.67 -13.38 -13.68
CA GLY A 39 -3.35 -12.14 -14.39
C GLY A 39 -1.91 -11.67 -14.11
N PRO A 40 -1.37 -10.76 -14.94
CA PRO A 40 -0.05 -10.18 -14.71
C PRO A 40 -0.04 -9.37 -13.41
N ALA A 41 1.16 -9.16 -12.86
CA ALA A 41 1.35 -8.24 -11.75
C ALA A 41 0.90 -6.82 -12.12
N GLY A 42 0.36 -6.09 -11.14
CA GLY A 42 0.01 -4.68 -11.32
C GLY A 42 1.25 -3.79 -11.51
N PRO A 43 1.07 -2.55 -11.98
CA PRO A 43 2.16 -1.59 -12.12
C PRO A 43 2.75 -1.22 -10.74
N PRO A 44 4.01 -0.73 -10.70
CA PRO A 44 4.57 -0.14 -9.48
C PRO A 44 3.71 1.01 -8.94
N GLY A 45 3.72 1.18 -7.61
CA GLY A 45 3.09 2.34 -6.97
C GLY A 45 3.78 3.66 -7.31
N PRO A 46 3.12 4.81 -7.06
CA PRO A 46 3.73 6.12 -7.27
C PRO A 46 4.93 6.35 -6.33
N PRO A 47 5.86 7.25 -6.70
CA PRO A 47 6.91 7.69 -5.79
C PRO A 47 6.35 8.29 -4.49
N GLY A 48 7.10 8.14 -3.40
CA GLY A 48 6.76 8.78 -2.12
C GLY A 48 6.90 10.32 -2.16
N PRO A 49 6.35 11.03 -1.17
CA PRO A 49 6.48 12.48 -1.07
C PRO A 49 7.94 12.90 -0.81
N SER A 50 8.27 14.14 -1.18
CA SER A 50 9.58 14.73 -0.83
C SER A 50 9.72 14.91 0.69
N GLY A 51 10.93 14.69 1.21
CA GLY A 51 11.22 14.89 2.63
C GLY A 51 11.40 16.37 3.01
N THR A 52 11.07 16.74 4.24
CA THR A 52 11.40 18.05 4.82
C THR A 52 12.86 18.08 5.26
N VAL A 53 13.60 19.13 4.90
CA VAL A 53 14.99 19.34 5.34
C VAL A 53 14.98 19.97 6.73
N ILE A 54 15.75 19.37 7.66
CA ILE A 54 16.03 19.95 8.98
C ILE A 54 17.45 20.53 8.95
N ARG A 55 17.57 21.79 9.34
CA ARG A 55 18.80 22.56 9.42
C ARG A 55 19.12 22.88 10.87
N PHE A 56 20.41 22.95 11.21
CA PHE A 56 20.83 23.37 12.54
C PHE A 56 21.39 24.80 12.53
N VAL A 57 20.93 25.62 13.46
CA VAL A 57 21.47 26.97 13.73
C VAL A 57 22.15 26.94 15.08
N GLU A 58 23.45 27.18 15.09
CA GLU A 58 24.26 27.22 16.32
C GLU A 58 24.43 28.65 16.82
N GLY A 59 24.46 28.82 18.14
CA GLY A 59 24.76 30.09 18.79
C GLY A 59 25.58 29.87 20.06
N GLU A 60 26.26 30.92 20.52
CA GLU A 60 27.05 30.92 21.75
C GLU A 60 26.58 32.02 22.70
N CYS A 61 26.13 31.65 23.89
CA CYS A 61 25.46 32.56 24.82
C CYS A 61 26.09 32.54 26.20
N ARG A 62 26.66 33.67 26.64
CA ARG A 62 27.18 33.88 28.00
C ARG A 62 26.14 34.44 28.98
N GLN A 63 25.12 35.08 28.43
CA GLN A 63 24.00 35.71 29.11
C GLN A 63 22.74 35.46 28.29
N ALA A 64 21.62 36.08 28.69
CA ALA A 64 20.40 36.03 27.89
C ALA A 64 20.69 36.49 26.45
N CYS A 65 20.32 35.66 25.47
CA CYS A 65 20.59 35.91 24.06
C CYS A 65 19.38 35.44 23.23
N THR A 66 19.22 36.00 22.04
CA THR A 66 18.19 35.56 21.09
C THR A 66 18.86 34.78 19.95
N VAL A 67 18.26 33.65 19.60
CA VAL A 67 18.64 32.81 18.47
C VAL A 67 17.42 32.59 17.58
N ALA A 68 17.63 32.58 16.26
CA ALA A 68 16.55 32.53 15.31
C ALA A 68 16.87 31.61 14.12
N CYS A 69 15.86 30.89 13.66
CA CYS A 69 15.79 30.31 12.32
C CYS A 69 15.49 31.41 11.28
N GLU A 70 15.51 31.04 10.00
CA GLU A 70 15.23 31.97 8.89
C GLU A 70 13.74 32.33 8.88
N ALA A 71 13.38 33.42 8.19
CA ALA A 71 12.00 33.90 8.15
C ALA A 71 10.99 32.87 7.58
N ASN A 72 11.45 32.02 6.66
CA ASN A 72 10.67 30.94 6.01
C ASN A 72 10.76 29.59 6.75
N GLU A 73 11.30 29.58 7.97
CA GLU A 73 11.45 28.37 8.77
C GLU A 73 10.79 28.51 10.15
N ARG A 74 10.62 27.38 10.83
CA ARG A 74 10.12 27.27 12.19
C ARG A 74 11.05 26.42 13.04
N ILE A 75 11.07 26.66 14.34
CA ILE A 75 11.85 25.89 15.30
C ILE A 75 11.15 24.56 15.55
N LEU A 76 11.80 23.46 15.17
CA LEU A 76 11.39 22.10 15.51
C LEU A 76 11.90 21.68 16.89
N ASN A 77 13.12 22.09 17.24
CA ASN A 77 13.68 21.83 18.56
C ASN A 77 14.75 22.84 18.95
N SER A 78 15.01 22.96 20.25
CA SER A 78 16.06 23.78 20.83
C SER A 78 16.85 22.97 21.85
N TYR A 79 18.17 23.02 21.76
CA TYR A 79 19.08 22.30 22.65
C TYR A 79 20.10 23.24 23.27
N ALA A 80 20.37 23.05 24.57
CA ALA A 80 21.48 23.64 25.28
C ALA A 80 21.98 22.61 26.31
N ILE A 81 23.22 22.16 26.14
CA ILE A 81 23.81 21.10 26.98
C ILE A 81 25.11 21.62 27.57
N ASN A 82 25.27 21.47 28.90
CA ASN A 82 26.49 21.74 29.66
C ASN A 82 27.08 23.17 29.52
N PRO A 83 26.57 24.19 30.25
CA PRO A 83 25.43 24.15 31.17
C PRO A 83 24.09 24.34 30.44
N GLY A 84 23.01 23.85 31.06
CA GLY A 84 21.66 24.05 30.55
C GLY A 84 21.14 25.48 30.77
N GLY A 85 19.88 25.67 30.41
CA GLY A 85 19.16 26.92 30.60
C GLY A 85 17.73 26.80 30.12
N THR A 86 17.05 27.93 30.00
CA THR A 86 15.64 27.99 29.59
C THR A 86 15.51 28.70 28.26
N PHE A 87 14.77 28.10 27.33
CA PHE A 87 14.34 28.75 26.09
C PHE A 87 12.95 29.34 26.28
N VAL A 88 12.76 30.58 25.87
CA VAL A 88 11.47 31.26 25.75
C VAL A 88 11.23 31.54 24.27
N PHE A 89 10.19 30.94 23.71
CA PHE A 89 9.83 31.10 22.30
C PHE A 89 8.98 32.35 22.14
N GLU A 90 9.48 33.32 21.38
CA GLU A 90 8.80 34.60 21.13
C GLU A 90 7.97 34.52 19.84
N GLU A 91 8.52 33.84 18.83
CA GLU A 91 7.92 33.62 17.52
C GLU A 91 8.20 32.17 17.08
N GLU A 92 7.55 31.70 16.00
CA GLU A 92 7.78 30.33 15.48
C GLU A 92 9.23 30.08 15.06
N ASN A 93 9.96 31.11 14.66
CA ASN A 93 11.35 31.03 14.23
C ASN A 93 12.32 31.67 15.21
N ARG A 94 11.88 32.19 16.37
CA ARG A 94 12.73 32.97 17.28
C ARG A 94 12.56 32.56 18.75
N ALA A 95 13.69 32.29 19.41
CA ALA A 95 13.72 31.94 20.83
C ALA A 95 14.81 32.71 21.57
N THR A 96 14.52 33.10 22.80
CA THR A 96 15.47 33.69 23.72
C THR A 96 15.94 32.64 24.72
N PHE A 97 17.24 32.36 24.73
CA PHE A 97 17.88 31.47 25.68
C PHE A 97 18.38 32.25 26.89
N ARG A 98 18.10 31.73 28.09
CA ARG A 98 18.64 32.22 29.36
C ARG A 98 19.50 31.12 30.00
N PRO A 99 20.84 31.31 30.11
CA PRO A 99 21.71 30.33 30.74
C PRO A 99 21.42 30.22 32.24
N GLN A 100 21.50 29.00 32.78
CA GLN A 100 21.31 28.76 34.21
C GLN A 100 22.47 29.33 35.05
N ARG A 101 23.69 29.32 34.51
CA ARG A 101 24.89 29.87 35.13
C ARG A 101 25.43 31.01 34.28
N GLN A 102 25.59 32.18 34.89
CA GLN A 102 26.17 33.34 34.21
C GLN A 102 27.70 33.22 34.13
N GLY A 103 28.28 33.84 33.09
CA GLY A 103 29.74 33.90 32.92
C GLY A 103 30.36 32.68 32.23
N VAL A 104 29.58 31.64 31.92
CA VAL A 104 29.99 30.49 31.11
C VAL A 104 29.35 30.59 29.73
N THR A 105 30.13 30.44 28.67
CA THR A 105 29.58 30.35 27.31
C THR A 105 28.82 29.03 27.14
N VAL A 106 27.54 29.12 26.77
CA VAL A 106 26.70 27.96 26.44
C VAL A 106 26.52 27.88 24.95
N LYS A 107 26.77 26.70 24.37
CA LYS A 107 26.39 26.41 22.99
C LYS A 107 24.92 26.07 22.94
N VAL A 108 24.18 26.83 22.15
CA VAL A 108 22.77 26.62 21.87
C VAL A 108 22.62 26.18 20.42
N MET A 109 21.65 25.31 20.17
CA MET A 109 21.38 24.80 18.83
C MET A 109 19.87 24.78 18.60
N LEU A 110 19.42 25.40 17.52
CA LEU A 110 18.04 25.28 17.03
C LEU A 110 18.02 24.29 15.86
N ALA A 111 17.13 23.32 15.92
CA ALA A 111 16.73 22.53 14.77
C ALA A 111 15.59 23.27 14.08
N CYS A 112 15.81 23.70 12.84
CA CYS A 112 14.89 24.50 12.06
C CYS A 112 14.38 23.69 10.85
N ALA A 113 13.12 23.89 10.47
CA ALA A 113 12.56 23.32 9.25
C ALA A 113 11.72 24.32 8.50
N SER A 114 11.60 24.12 7.18
CA SER A 114 10.72 24.93 6.33
C SER A 114 9.28 24.90 6.84
N LYS A 115 8.62 26.06 6.77
CA LYS A 115 7.18 26.20 6.99
C LYS A 115 6.37 25.44 5.93
#